data_AF-A0A1V6SCS9-F1
#
_entry.id   AF-A0A1V6SCS9-F1
#
_cell.length_a   1.000
_cell.length_b   1.000
_cell.length_c   1.000
_cell.angle_alpha   90.00
_cell.angle_beta   90.00
_cell.angle_gamma   90.00
#
_symmetry.space_group_name_H-M   'P 1'
#
loop_
_entity.id
_entity.type
_entity.pdbx_description
1 polymer ?
#
loop_
_entity_poly.entity_id
_entity_poly.type
_entity_poly.pdbx_seq_one_letter_code
_entity_poly.pdbx_strand_id
1 'polypeptide(L)'
;MADGSQVVGKVPNPNAGRAHFTTASEVATMDFVRNVCGTPISRVLCWNSKADQGSVGAEYIIMEKAAGVQLSQFWPTMSIGDKLEVIKTISSYQKAWMSTPFTKYGSLYYSSDVDDNHEHILVKPSATGIEESRFAIGPSTGRDQLDFSRIEIVFDHGPWNSALEYHRAIGLREITCIEKLNELPRSPLTLTGPGLYSPSRPKKIVALRSYLKLVDYLLPIDSSISASYLWHGDLHTENIFVDPQEPTNILDIIDWQSTELLPLFDHARDPYLLDYDGPRVKGLEPPVFPNLSQLSLEDQKQARSLYLVMSLSALHKTLTYRDNPELYKAMQFRHTRCFEMLLLAQNLLVDGEALYQAAVLEFEDEWPNLSSVQASGGPGYPIQLSPNEIQSLEYDVAGTIQGMELLNEVQESLGEFWPEKGVVKHDQYGTTKLLLNHAKKRLSDKMGYSENEKALWDKLWPFDN
;
A
#
# COMPACT_ATOMS: atom_id res chain seq x y z
N MET A 1 -7.71 0.88 35.63
CA MET A 1 -8.45 1.98 36.30
C MET A 1 -8.92 1.51 37.67
N ALA A 2 -9.33 2.42 38.57
CA ALA A 2 -9.73 2.05 39.94
C ALA A 2 -10.96 1.12 40.00
N ASP A 3 -11.76 1.08 38.94
CA ASP A 3 -12.91 0.20 38.74
C ASP A 3 -12.55 -1.17 38.13
N GLY A 4 -11.26 -1.45 37.91
CA GLY A 4 -10.78 -2.68 37.27
C GLY A 4 -10.77 -2.66 35.74
N SER A 5 -11.27 -1.60 35.09
CA SER A 5 -11.22 -1.48 33.63
C SER A 5 -9.77 -1.33 33.13
N GLN A 6 -9.50 -1.95 31.97
CA GLN A 6 -8.20 -1.89 31.29
C GLN A 6 -8.28 -0.91 30.13
N VAL A 7 -7.23 -0.10 29.98
CA VAL A 7 -7.08 0.89 28.91
C VAL A 7 -5.74 0.69 28.23
N VAL A 8 -5.64 1.13 26.98
CA VAL A 8 -4.39 1.22 26.22
C VAL A 8 -4.02 2.68 26.11
N GLY A 9 -2.77 3.00 26.45
CA GLY A 9 -2.16 4.29 26.16
C GLY A 9 -1.22 4.14 24.96
N LYS A 10 -1.51 4.89 23.89
CA LYS A 10 -0.70 4.95 22.68
C LYS A 10 0.02 6.29 22.64
N VAL A 11 1.32 6.27 22.41
CA VAL A 11 2.17 7.45 22.15
C VAL A 11 2.85 7.21 20.80
N PRO A 12 2.75 8.12 19.82
CA PRO A 12 3.35 7.92 18.52
C PRO A 12 4.88 7.90 18.62
N ASN A 13 5.51 6.96 17.90
CA ASN A 13 6.95 6.99 17.71
C ASN A 13 7.35 8.21 16.86
N PRO A 14 8.60 8.70 16.93
CA PRO A 14 9.06 9.85 16.14
C PRO A 14 8.90 9.68 14.61
N ASN A 15 8.81 8.44 14.13
CA ASN A 15 8.59 8.11 12.71
C ASN A 15 7.12 7.76 12.37
N ALA A 16 6.17 7.96 13.29
CA ALA A 16 4.76 7.63 13.07
C ALA A 16 4.08 8.54 12.03
N GLY A 17 4.65 9.70 11.74
CA GLY A 17 4.21 10.63 10.73
C GLY A 17 4.30 12.08 11.18
N ARG A 18 3.50 12.95 10.56
CA ARG A 18 3.49 14.38 10.87
C ARG A 18 2.83 14.60 12.23
N ALA A 19 3.55 15.28 13.12
CA ALA A 19 3.05 15.69 14.42
C ALA A 19 1.69 16.40 14.27
N HIS A 20 0.85 16.25 15.29
CA HIS A 20 -0.55 16.63 15.30
C HIS A 20 -1.45 15.84 14.33
N PHE A 21 -1.10 15.78 13.04
CA PHE A 21 -1.95 15.21 11.99
C PHE A 21 -2.16 13.70 12.15
N THR A 22 -1.11 12.93 12.45
CA THR A 22 -1.22 11.47 12.62
C THR A 22 -2.21 11.12 13.75
N THR A 23 -2.04 11.73 14.93
CA THR A 23 -2.90 11.47 16.09
C THR A 23 -4.33 11.99 15.90
N ALA A 24 -4.48 13.21 15.39
CA ALA A 24 -5.81 13.80 15.17
C ALA A 24 -6.61 13.02 14.13
N SER A 25 -5.96 12.56 13.06
CA SER A 25 -6.63 11.79 12.03
C SER A 25 -7.05 10.39 12.49
N GLU A 26 -6.18 9.70 13.23
CA GLU A 26 -6.49 8.37 13.77
C GLU A 26 -7.75 8.43 14.67
N VAL A 27 -7.81 9.40 15.58
CA VAL A 27 -8.95 9.53 16.51
C VAL A 27 -10.25 9.85 15.76
N ALA A 28 -10.22 10.78 14.81
CA ALA A 28 -11.41 11.12 14.02
C ALA A 28 -11.88 9.95 13.16
N THR A 29 -10.93 9.20 12.57
CA THR A 29 -11.22 7.98 11.81
C THR A 29 -11.88 6.93 12.68
N MET A 30 -11.36 6.69 13.88
CA MET A 30 -11.96 5.76 14.83
C MET A 30 -13.39 6.17 15.20
N ASP A 31 -13.64 7.44 15.55
CA ASP A 31 -15.02 7.91 15.84
C ASP A 31 -15.95 7.63 14.63
N PHE A 32 -15.53 8.02 13.42
CA PHE A 32 -16.33 7.81 12.22
C PHE A 32 -16.62 6.33 11.95
N VAL A 33 -15.62 5.47 12.00
CA VAL A 33 -15.75 4.02 11.80
C VAL A 33 -16.73 3.41 12.80
N ARG A 34 -16.62 3.79 14.08
CA ARG A 34 -17.47 3.26 15.15
C ARG A 34 -18.90 3.75 15.02
N ASN A 35 -19.08 5.06 14.92
CA ASN A 35 -20.38 5.71 15.11
C ASN A 35 -21.13 5.99 13.80
N VAL A 36 -20.44 6.05 12.67
CA VAL A 36 -21.04 6.22 11.34
C VAL A 36 -21.08 4.92 10.57
N CYS A 37 -19.98 4.15 10.53
CA CYS A 37 -19.94 2.87 9.81
C CYS A 37 -20.44 1.67 10.63
N GLY A 38 -20.56 1.81 11.96
CA GLY A 38 -21.04 0.73 12.83
C GLY A 38 -20.07 -0.46 12.94
N THR A 39 -18.78 -0.25 12.68
CA THR A 39 -17.75 -1.28 12.81
C THR A 39 -17.30 -1.39 14.28
N PRO A 40 -17.14 -2.60 14.82
CA PRO A 40 -16.68 -2.77 16.19
C PRO A 40 -15.22 -2.35 16.29
N ILE A 41 -14.95 -1.28 17.04
CA ILE A 41 -13.60 -0.81 17.34
C ILE A 41 -13.52 -0.28 18.77
N SER A 42 -12.38 -0.35 19.45
CA SER A 42 -12.19 0.28 20.77
C SER A 42 -12.57 1.76 20.81
N ARG A 43 -13.25 2.20 21.88
CA ARG A 43 -13.58 3.62 22.06
C ARG A 43 -12.37 4.43 22.53
N VAL A 44 -12.13 5.57 21.88
CA VAL A 44 -11.20 6.59 22.39
C VAL A 44 -11.81 7.28 23.61
N LEU A 45 -11.07 7.29 24.72
CA LEU A 45 -11.50 7.82 26.02
C LEU A 45 -10.99 9.24 26.24
N CYS A 46 -9.74 9.50 25.89
CA CYS A 46 -9.16 10.85 25.80
C CYS A 46 -7.92 10.81 24.92
N TRP A 47 -7.51 11.96 24.38
CA TRP A 47 -6.37 12.05 23.49
C TRP A 47 -5.83 13.48 23.46
N ASN A 48 -4.62 13.66 22.96
CA ASN A 48 -4.04 14.96 22.68
C ASN A 48 -3.10 14.85 21.47
N SER A 49 -3.28 15.69 20.47
CA SER A 49 -2.39 15.80 19.29
C SER A 49 -1.41 16.97 19.38
N LYS A 50 -1.51 17.83 20.40
CA LYS A 50 -0.65 19.01 20.59
C LYS A 50 0.17 18.81 21.85
N ALA A 51 1.38 18.28 21.68
CA ALA A 51 2.28 17.90 22.78
C ALA A 51 2.60 19.06 23.74
N ASP A 52 2.59 20.30 23.24
CA ASP A 52 2.81 21.54 23.99
C ASP A 52 1.59 22.00 24.81
N GLN A 53 0.39 21.46 24.53
CA GLN A 53 -0.88 21.87 25.15
C GLN A 53 -1.36 20.93 26.27
N GLY A 54 -0.47 20.23 26.97
CA GLY A 54 -0.85 19.33 28.07
C GLY A 54 0.28 19.00 29.05
N SER A 55 -0.08 18.38 30.18
CA SER A 55 0.87 17.98 31.23
C SER A 55 1.75 16.78 30.88
N VAL A 56 1.38 16.02 29.85
CA VAL A 56 2.09 14.81 29.40
C VAL A 56 3.33 15.16 28.58
N GLY A 57 3.34 16.31 27.89
CA GLY A 57 4.46 16.74 27.05
C GLY A 57 4.63 15.93 25.75
N ALA A 58 3.63 15.13 25.37
CA ALA A 58 3.63 14.30 24.17
C ALA A 58 2.22 14.17 23.60
N GLU A 59 2.15 13.78 22.33
CA GLU A 59 0.91 13.29 21.74
C GLU A 59 0.52 11.95 22.35
N TYR A 60 -0.78 11.70 22.50
CA TYR A 60 -1.26 10.42 23.00
C TYR A 60 -2.72 10.14 22.62
N ILE A 61 -3.07 8.85 22.65
CA ILE A 61 -4.44 8.34 22.63
C ILE A 61 -4.61 7.38 23.81
N ILE A 62 -5.58 7.63 24.68
CA ILE A 62 -6.05 6.68 25.68
C ILE A 62 -7.37 6.11 25.18
N MET A 63 -7.44 4.79 25.06
CA MET A 63 -8.60 4.09 24.53
C MET A 63 -8.91 2.82 25.32
N GLU A 64 -10.10 2.27 25.14
CA GLU A 64 -10.47 0.96 25.64
C GLU A 64 -9.48 -0.10 25.10
N LYS A 65 -9.14 -1.08 25.94
CA LYS A 65 -8.40 -2.25 25.45
C LYS A 65 -9.31 -3.05 24.52
N ALA A 66 -8.79 -3.41 23.34
CA ALA A 66 -9.52 -4.21 22.36
C ALA A 66 -10.12 -5.46 23.01
N ALA A 67 -11.40 -5.70 22.73
CA ALA A 67 -12.13 -6.85 23.28
C ALA A 67 -11.75 -8.14 22.53
N GLY A 68 -11.72 -9.26 23.23
CA GLY A 68 -11.41 -10.57 22.64
C GLY A 68 -9.91 -10.85 22.50
N VAL A 69 -9.56 -11.70 21.55
CA VAL A 69 -8.17 -12.08 21.22
C VAL A 69 -7.94 -12.05 19.71
N GLN A 70 -6.69 -11.92 19.28
CA GLN A 70 -6.34 -11.83 17.87
C GLN A 70 -6.80 -13.06 17.08
N LEU A 71 -7.40 -12.83 15.91
CA LEU A 71 -7.85 -13.86 14.99
C LEU A 71 -6.71 -14.79 14.57
N SER A 72 -5.46 -14.30 14.52
CA SER A 72 -4.25 -15.07 14.20
C SER A 72 -4.07 -16.32 15.08
N GLN A 73 -4.58 -16.30 16.32
CA GLN A 73 -4.50 -17.43 17.25
C GLN A 73 -5.43 -18.59 16.87
N PHE A 74 -6.54 -18.30 16.19
CA PHE A 74 -7.54 -19.30 15.80
C PHE A 74 -7.55 -19.61 14.30
N TRP A 75 -7.21 -18.63 13.46
CA TRP A 75 -7.30 -18.73 12.00
C TRP A 75 -6.66 -19.99 11.41
N PRO A 76 -5.47 -20.46 11.85
CA PRO A 76 -4.87 -21.68 11.31
C PRO A 76 -5.71 -22.95 11.59
N THR A 77 -6.46 -22.97 12.70
CA THR A 77 -7.21 -24.14 13.17
C THR A 77 -8.73 -24.06 12.94
N MET A 78 -9.24 -22.89 12.53
CA MET A 78 -10.66 -22.70 12.23
C MET A 78 -11.15 -23.62 11.12
N SER A 79 -12.40 -24.08 11.25
CA SER A 79 -13.05 -24.83 10.17
C SER A 79 -13.25 -23.93 8.94
N ILE A 80 -13.42 -24.54 7.77
CA ILE A 80 -13.73 -23.77 6.56
C ILE A 80 -15.02 -22.96 6.75
N GLY A 81 -16.04 -23.54 7.38
CA GLY A 81 -17.31 -22.86 7.66
C GLY A 81 -17.11 -21.57 8.45
N ASP A 82 -16.32 -21.63 9.52
CA ASP A 82 -16.05 -20.48 10.38
C ASP A 82 -15.28 -19.39 9.63
N LYS A 83 -14.29 -19.77 8.82
CA LYS A 83 -13.56 -18.82 7.96
C LYS A 83 -14.49 -18.12 6.98
N LEU A 84 -15.43 -18.85 6.38
CA LEU A 84 -16.41 -18.25 5.46
C LEU A 84 -17.30 -17.22 6.18
N GLU A 85 -17.71 -17.48 7.43
CA GLU A 85 -18.48 -16.52 8.23
C GLU A 85 -17.68 -15.25 8.58
N VAL A 86 -16.39 -15.41 8.93
CA VAL A 86 -15.49 -14.26 9.12
C VAL A 86 -15.38 -13.44 7.83
N ILE A 87 -15.18 -14.07 6.67
CA ILE A 87 -15.10 -13.35 5.38
C ILE A 87 -16.41 -12.64 5.05
N LYS A 88 -17.57 -13.25 5.29
CA LYS A 88 -18.87 -12.57 5.12
C LYS A 88 -18.98 -11.33 5.99
N THR A 89 -18.57 -11.43 7.25
CA THR A 89 -18.57 -10.32 8.21
C THR A 89 -17.65 -9.19 7.73
N ILE A 90 -16.43 -9.53 7.30
CA ILE A 90 -15.48 -8.55 6.73
C ILE A 90 -16.06 -7.88 5.48
N SER A 91 -16.65 -8.62 4.54
CA SER A 91 -17.30 -8.04 3.36
C SER A 91 -18.43 -7.08 3.74
N SER A 92 -19.16 -7.35 4.82
CA SER A 92 -20.20 -6.44 5.32
C SER A 92 -19.62 -5.14 5.88
N TYR A 93 -18.48 -5.19 6.58
CA TYR A 93 -17.77 -3.99 7.05
C TYR A 93 -17.20 -3.17 5.89
N GLN A 94 -16.59 -3.82 4.89
CA GLN A 94 -16.12 -3.13 3.69
C GLN A 94 -17.24 -2.38 2.97
N LYS A 95 -18.43 -2.98 2.88
CA LYS A 95 -19.64 -2.31 2.37
C LYS A 95 -20.05 -1.13 3.26
N ALA A 96 -19.96 -1.26 4.58
CA ALA A 96 -20.28 -0.19 5.51
C ALA A 96 -19.29 0.99 5.43
N TRP A 97 -18.00 0.72 5.23
CA TRP A 97 -16.98 1.77 5.04
C TRP A 97 -17.20 2.57 3.75
N MET A 98 -17.77 1.93 2.72
CA MET A 98 -18.17 2.56 1.48
C MET A 98 -19.57 3.19 1.50
N SER A 99 -20.29 3.13 2.63
CA SER A 99 -21.65 3.68 2.72
C SER A 99 -21.71 5.20 2.60
N THR A 100 -20.58 5.88 2.82
CA THR A 100 -20.46 7.33 2.75
C THR A 100 -19.35 7.71 1.78
N PRO A 101 -19.67 8.23 0.58
CA PRO A 101 -18.69 8.86 -0.29
C PRO A 101 -18.23 10.19 0.29
N PHE A 102 -16.97 10.54 0.05
CA PHE A 102 -16.36 11.81 0.45
C PHE A 102 -16.12 12.70 -0.79
N THR A 103 -16.07 14.02 -0.57
CA THR A 103 -15.93 15.02 -1.64
C THR A 103 -14.48 15.28 -2.06
N LYS A 104 -13.51 14.87 -1.23
CA LYS A 104 -12.07 15.11 -1.43
C LYS A 104 -11.26 13.87 -1.05
N TYR A 105 -9.99 13.84 -1.47
CA TYR A 105 -9.00 12.86 -1.04
C TYR A 105 -8.05 13.47 -0.01
N GLY A 106 -7.59 12.67 0.94
CA GLY A 106 -6.78 13.12 2.08
C GLY A 106 -6.95 12.17 3.27
N SER A 107 -7.01 12.71 4.48
CA SER A 107 -7.37 11.93 5.66
C SER A 107 -8.52 12.61 6.43
N LEU A 108 -9.21 11.84 7.27
CA LEU A 108 -10.33 12.31 8.07
C LEU A 108 -9.84 12.94 9.37
N TYR A 109 -10.43 14.07 9.78
CA TYR A 109 -10.13 14.81 11.00
C TYR A 109 -11.42 15.29 11.67
N TYR A 110 -11.35 15.74 12.92
CA TYR A 110 -12.39 16.64 13.41
C TYR A 110 -12.18 18.03 12.80
N SER A 111 -13.27 18.74 12.58
CA SER A 111 -13.22 20.08 11.96
C SER A 111 -12.40 21.09 12.77
N SER A 112 -12.24 20.90 14.08
CA SER A 112 -11.41 21.74 14.95
C SER A 112 -9.90 21.47 14.87
N ASP A 113 -9.50 20.37 14.22
CA ASP A 113 -8.10 19.94 14.10
C ASP A 113 -7.50 20.23 12.71
N VAL A 114 -8.26 20.88 11.84
CA VAL A 114 -7.79 21.39 10.55
C VAL A 114 -8.10 22.88 10.48
N ASP A 115 -7.37 23.62 9.64
CA ASP A 115 -7.56 25.06 9.51
C ASP A 115 -9.03 25.43 9.21
N ASP A 116 -9.50 26.58 9.71
CA ASP A 116 -10.92 27.07 9.73
C ASP A 116 -11.60 27.24 8.34
N ASN A 117 -11.01 26.72 7.27
CA ASN A 117 -11.61 26.71 5.94
C ASN A 117 -12.80 25.74 5.91
N HIS A 118 -14.00 26.32 5.76
CA HIS A 118 -15.27 25.60 5.66
C HIS A 118 -15.34 24.70 4.39
N GLU A 119 -14.34 24.78 3.51
CA GLU A 119 -14.19 23.90 2.34
C GLU A 119 -13.78 22.45 2.69
N HIS A 120 -13.46 22.18 3.96
CA HIS A 120 -13.04 20.85 4.42
C HIS A 120 -14.18 20.02 5.02
N ILE A 121 -15.39 20.57 5.17
CA ILE A 121 -16.50 19.90 5.85
C ILE A 121 -17.01 18.70 5.05
N LEU A 122 -17.29 17.61 5.78
CA LEU A 122 -17.87 16.39 5.21
C LEU A 122 -19.35 16.60 4.87
N VAL A 123 -19.65 16.64 3.57
CA VAL A 123 -21.02 16.67 3.06
C VAL A 123 -21.44 15.25 2.67
N LYS A 124 -22.38 14.65 3.41
CA LYS A 124 -22.94 13.35 3.05
C LYS A 124 -23.77 13.48 1.77
N PRO A 125 -23.53 12.65 0.74
CA PRO A 125 -24.35 12.63 -0.48
C PRO A 125 -25.77 12.05 -0.31
N SER A 126 -26.34 12.02 0.91
CA SER A 126 -27.70 11.50 1.11
C SER A 126 -28.75 12.50 0.63
N ALA A 127 -29.95 12.00 0.32
CA ALA A 127 -31.11 12.81 -0.11
C ALA A 127 -31.54 13.92 0.89
N THR A 128 -30.95 13.97 2.09
CA THR A 128 -31.21 14.97 3.12
C THR A 128 -30.12 16.04 3.25
N GLY A 129 -28.95 15.87 2.59
CA GLY A 129 -27.86 16.86 2.61
C GLY A 129 -27.33 17.17 4.02
N ILE A 130 -27.39 16.21 4.95
CA ILE A 130 -26.97 16.44 6.34
C ILE A 130 -25.45 16.54 6.37
N GLU A 131 -24.97 17.73 6.69
CA GLU A 131 -23.56 18.00 6.99
C GLU A 131 -23.17 17.27 8.29
N GLU A 132 -22.15 16.42 8.23
CA GLU A 132 -21.48 15.95 9.44
C GLU A 132 -20.42 16.97 9.81
N SER A 133 -20.86 18.15 10.27
CA SER A 133 -20.01 19.30 10.57
C SER A 133 -18.92 19.04 11.61
N ARG A 134 -19.00 17.90 12.32
CA ARG A 134 -17.98 17.41 13.24
C ARG A 134 -16.69 16.97 12.52
N PHE A 135 -16.80 16.49 11.29
CA PHE A 135 -15.69 15.92 10.54
C PHE A 135 -15.28 16.79 9.35
N ALA A 136 -13.98 16.76 9.07
CA ALA A 136 -13.38 17.44 7.95
C ALA A 136 -12.33 16.58 7.24
N ILE A 137 -12.07 16.88 5.98
CA ILE A 137 -11.04 16.24 5.16
C ILE A 137 -9.84 17.18 5.11
N GLY A 138 -8.72 16.72 5.67
CA GLY A 138 -7.47 17.46 5.74
C GLY A 138 -6.35 16.78 4.96
N PRO A 139 -5.09 17.20 5.20
CA PRO A 139 -3.92 16.61 4.58
C PRO A 139 -3.85 15.09 4.77
N SER A 140 -3.35 14.36 3.78
CA SER A 140 -3.13 12.93 3.89
C SER A 140 -2.07 12.59 4.96
N THR A 141 -2.32 11.50 5.69
CA THR A 141 -1.40 10.85 6.64
C THR A 141 -0.82 9.53 6.12
N GLY A 142 -1.00 9.28 4.82
CA GLY A 142 -0.53 8.08 4.12
C GLY A 142 0.97 7.87 4.27
N ARG A 143 1.39 6.60 4.33
CA ARG A 143 2.81 6.24 4.45
C ARG A 143 3.62 6.67 3.23
N ASP A 144 3.00 6.72 2.06
CA ASP A 144 3.62 7.22 0.83
C ASP A 144 3.91 8.75 0.87
N GLN A 145 3.30 9.49 1.80
CA GLN A 145 3.61 10.91 2.05
C GLN A 145 4.79 11.09 3.01
N LEU A 146 5.19 10.04 3.73
CA LEU A 146 6.07 10.14 4.90
C LEU A 146 7.38 9.36 4.71
N ASP A 147 7.27 8.14 4.19
CA ASP A 147 8.36 7.19 4.07
C ASP A 147 9.43 7.67 3.07
N PHE A 148 10.64 7.11 3.21
CA PHE A 148 11.81 7.44 2.37
C PHE A 148 12.19 8.93 2.43
N SER A 149 12.16 9.50 3.64
CA SER A 149 12.47 10.90 3.94
C SER A 149 11.56 11.93 3.26
N ARG A 150 10.43 11.51 2.68
CA ARG A 150 9.44 12.46 2.13
C ARG A 150 8.92 13.42 3.19
N ILE A 151 8.81 12.98 4.45
CA ILE A 151 8.42 13.82 5.58
C ILE A 151 9.32 15.05 5.79
N GLU A 152 10.57 15.03 5.33
CA GLU A 152 11.52 16.14 5.45
C GLU A 152 11.31 17.22 4.37
N ILE A 153 10.52 16.92 3.34
CA ILE A 153 10.34 17.76 2.17
C ILE A 153 8.96 18.42 2.20
N VAL A 154 8.92 19.73 2.01
CA VAL A 154 7.66 20.47 1.85
C VAL A 154 7.12 20.29 0.43
N PHE A 155 5.93 19.72 0.32
CA PHE A 155 5.11 19.59 -0.90
C PHE A 155 3.61 19.60 -0.53
N ASP A 156 2.75 19.50 -1.55
CA ASP A 156 1.30 19.44 -1.37
C ASP A 156 0.85 18.12 -0.74
N HIS A 157 0.27 18.18 0.46
CA HIS A 157 -0.27 17.02 1.18
C HIS A 157 -1.79 16.88 1.02
N GLY A 158 -2.41 17.66 0.14
CA GLY A 158 -3.86 17.71 -0.02
C GLY A 158 -4.55 18.56 1.06
N PRO A 159 -5.90 18.51 1.11
CA PRO A 159 -6.76 17.58 0.38
C PRO A 159 -6.94 17.93 -1.11
N TRP A 160 -7.27 16.93 -1.92
CA TRP A 160 -7.44 17.06 -3.38
C TRP A 160 -8.90 16.87 -3.81
N ASN A 161 -9.35 17.59 -4.84
CA ASN A 161 -10.76 17.60 -5.25
C ASN A 161 -11.11 16.57 -6.33
N SER A 162 -10.11 15.99 -7.00
CA SER A 162 -10.32 15.03 -8.09
C SER A 162 -9.19 14.01 -8.16
N ALA A 163 -9.49 12.82 -8.69
CA ALA A 163 -8.50 11.75 -8.84
C ALA A 163 -7.31 12.26 -9.68
N LEU A 164 -7.57 13.17 -10.62
CA LEU A 164 -6.53 13.81 -11.40
C LEU A 164 -5.62 14.73 -10.57
N GLU A 165 -6.19 15.59 -9.72
CA GLU A 165 -5.39 16.42 -8.81
C GLU A 165 -4.53 15.55 -7.89
N TYR A 166 -5.12 14.49 -7.31
CA TYR A 166 -4.42 13.54 -6.44
C TYR A 166 -3.25 12.87 -7.16
N HIS A 167 -3.47 12.26 -8.33
CA HIS A 167 -2.41 11.58 -9.06
C HIS A 167 -1.34 12.52 -9.64
N ARG A 168 -1.71 13.75 -10.04
CA ARG A 168 -0.72 14.78 -10.39
C ARG A 168 0.12 15.17 -9.19
N ALA A 169 -0.48 15.31 -8.00
CA ALA A 169 0.23 15.62 -6.77
C ALA A 169 1.28 14.54 -6.44
N ILE A 170 0.98 13.26 -6.66
CA ILE A 170 1.97 12.16 -6.55
C ILE A 170 3.18 12.44 -7.45
N GLY A 171 2.97 12.66 -8.75
CA GLY A 171 4.08 12.87 -9.69
C GLY A 171 4.93 14.11 -9.34
N LEU A 172 4.28 15.20 -8.92
CA LEU A 172 4.95 16.44 -8.50
C LEU A 172 5.71 16.28 -7.17
N ARG A 173 5.13 15.53 -6.21
CA ARG A 173 5.79 15.16 -4.95
C ARG A 173 7.07 14.39 -5.23
N GLU A 174 7.01 13.36 -6.06
CA GLU A 174 8.20 12.55 -6.37
C GLU A 174 9.30 13.40 -7.02
N ILE A 175 8.95 14.27 -7.99
CA ILE A 175 9.92 15.21 -8.59
C ILE A 175 10.55 16.11 -7.53
N THR A 176 9.73 16.70 -6.66
CA THR A 176 10.18 17.60 -5.59
C THR A 176 11.15 16.88 -4.63
N CYS A 177 10.85 15.63 -4.28
CA CYS A 177 11.72 14.81 -3.44
C CYS A 177 13.04 14.48 -4.14
N ILE A 178 12.98 14.10 -5.42
CA ILE A 178 14.18 13.82 -6.24
C ILE A 178 15.05 15.07 -6.43
N GLU A 179 14.49 16.28 -6.36
CA GLU A 179 15.27 17.51 -6.47
C GLU A 179 15.87 17.93 -5.12
N LYS A 180 15.13 17.77 -4.02
CA LYS A 180 15.48 18.36 -2.71
C LYS A 180 16.17 17.41 -1.72
N LEU A 181 15.96 16.10 -1.81
CA LEU A 181 16.61 15.16 -0.90
C LEU A 181 18.13 15.17 -1.11
N ASN A 182 18.90 15.08 -0.02
CA ASN A 182 20.36 14.99 -0.11
C ASN A 182 20.81 13.66 -0.73
N GLU A 183 20.22 12.56 -0.25
CA GLU A 183 20.46 11.21 -0.76
C GLU A 183 19.12 10.61 -1.21
N LEU A 184 19.13 9.92 -2.35
CA LEU A 184 17.95 9.19 -2.80
C LEU A 184 17.89 7.83 -2.09
N PRO A 185 16.68 7.33 -1.81
CA PRO A 185 16.51 5.97 -1.32
C PRO A 185 17.11 4.95 -2.29
N ARG A 186 17.66 3.87 -1.74
CA ARG A 186 18.16 2.74 -2.51
C ARG A 186 16.99 1.85 -2.92
N SER A 187 17.06 1.25 -4.11
CA SER A 187 16.09 0.25 -4.52
C SER A 187 16.15 -0.97 -3.59
N PRO A 188 15.00 -1.48 -3.10
CA PRO A 188 14.93 -2.75 -2.42
C PRO A 188 14.78 -3.94 -3.38
N LEU A 189 14.66 -3.70 -4.69
CA LEU A 189 14.33 -4.71 -5.72
C LEU A 189 15.49 -5.00 -6.67
N THR A 190 16.50 -4.13 -6.77
CA THR A 190 17.62 -4.32 -7.69
C THR A 190 18.97 -3.95 -7.05
N LEU A 191 19.99 -4.76 -7.33
CA LEU A 191 21.38 -4.43 -6.99
C LEU A 191 21.96 -3.43 -7.98
N THR A 192 22.75 -2.49 -7.47
CA THR A 192 23.53 -1.54 -8.28
C THR A 192 25.02 -1.86 -8.19
N GLY A 193 25.76 -1.66 -9.27
CA GLY A 193 27.17 -2.05 -9.32
C GLY A 193 27.81 -1.81 -10.69
N PRO A 194 29.13 -2.07 -10.81
CA PRO A 194 29.82 -2.03 -12.09
C PRO A 194 29.13 -2.91 -13.14
N GLY A 195 28.82 -2.35 -14.31
CA GLY A 195 28.14 -3.07 -15.39
C GLY A 195 26.63 -3.32 -15.17
N LEU A 196 26.06 -2.91 -14.04
CA LEU A 196 24.62 -2.94 -13.77
C LEU A 196 24.01 -1.54 -13.97
N TYR A 197 22.68 -1.47 -13.93
CA TYR A 197 21.99 -0.19 -13.97
C TYR A 197 22.31 0.65 -12.73
N SER A 198 22.51 1.96 -12.95
CA SER A 198 22.68 2.94 -11.89
C SER A 198 21.56 3.97 -11.97
N PRO A 199 20.66 4.00 -10.97
CA PRO A 199 19.61 5.00 -10.87
C PRO A 199 20.18 6.42 -10.85
N SER A 200 19.49 7.37 -11.47
CA SER A 200 19.93 8.76 -11.48
C SER A 200 18.77 9.74 -11.41
N ARG A 201 18.99 10.89 -10.76
CA ARG A 201 17.98 11.96 -10.66
C ARG A 201 17.40 12.35 -12.03
N PRO A 202 18.21 12.58 -13.09
CA PRO A 202 17.67 12.93 -14.40
C PRO A 202 16.76 11.85 -14.99
N LYS A 203 17.15 10.56 -14.89
CA LYS A 203 16.33 9.45 -15.42
C LYS A 203 15.00 9.31 -14.66
N LYS A 204 15.02 9.43 -13.33
CA LYS A 204 13.79 9.44 -12.51
C LYS A 204 12.87 10.61 -12.86
N ILE A 205 13.42 11.81 -13.04
CA ILE A 205 12.64 13.00 -13.46
C ILE A 205 12.04 12.82 -14.85
N VAL A 206 12.77 12.23 -15.80
CA VAL A 206 12.22 11.90 -17.13
C VAL A 206 11.04 10.93 -17.01
N ALA A 207 11.18 9.88 -16.20
CA ALA A 207 10.10 8.94 -15.95
C ALA A 207 8.83 9.60 -15.40
N LEU A 208 8.99 10.46 -14.39
CA LEU A 208 7.88 11.22 -13.79
C LEU A 208 7.26 12.23 -14.74
N ARG A 209 8.05 12.84 -15.63
CA ARG A 209 7.51 13.74 -16.67
C ARG A 209 6.70 12.99 -17.70
N SER A 210 7.10 11.76 -18.07
CA SER A 210 6.27 10.91 -18.93
C SER A 210 4.97 10.53 -18.22
N TYR A 211 5.03 10.14 -16.94
CA TYR A 211 3.84 9.90 -16.12
C TYR A 211 2.87 11.09 -16.12
N LEU A 212 3.35 12.30 -15.83
CA LEU A 212 2.52 13.51 -15.77
C LEU A 212 1.88 13.88 -17.12
N LYS A 213 2.45 13.45 -18.25
CA LYS A 213 1.84 13.61 -19.57
C LYS A 213 0.76 12.56 -19.87
N LEU A 214 0.83 11.40 -19.22
CA LEU A 214 -0.07 10.27 -19.45
C LEU A 214 -1.23 10.21 -18.44
N VAL A 215 -1.04 10.73 -17.23
CA VAL A 215 -1.95 10.53 -16.08
C VAL A 215 -3.41 10.85 -16.40
N ASP A 216 -3.69 11.92 -17.16
CA ASP A 216 -5.05 12.31 -17.57
C ASP A 216 -5.80 11.18 -18.30
N TYR A 217 -5.06 10.29 -18.98
CA TYR A 217 -5.58 9.18 -19.78
C TYR A 217 -5.48 7.83 -19.07
N LEU A 218 -4.71 7.73 -17.99
CA LEU A 218 -4.61 6.52 -17.19
C LEU A 218 -5.80 6.36 -16.24
N LEU A 219 -6.50 7.44 -15.92
CA LEU A 219 -7.63 7.42 -14.99
C LEU A 219 -8.88 6.79 -15.61
N PRO A 220 -9.72 6.11 -14.82
CA PRO A 220 -10.95 5.53 -15.32
C PRO A 220 -12.00 6.62 -15.64
N ILE A 221 -12.79 6.37 -16.68
CA ILE A 221 -13.94 7.24 -17.02
C ILE A 221 -15.10 7.04 -16.03
N ASP A 222 -15.24 5.83 -15.48
CA ASP A 222 -16.29 5.55 -14.51
C ASP A 222 -16.00 6.29 -13.19
N SER A 223 -16.71 7.41 -12.99
CA SER A 223 -16.59 8.23 -11.78
C SER A 223 -16.94 7.48 -10.48
N SER A 224 -17.72 6.40 -10.55
CA SER A 224 -18.09 5.61 -9.36
C SER A 224 -16.89 4.94 -8.70
N ILE A 225 -15.89 4.53 -9.48
CA ILE A 225 -14.66 3.92 -8.96
C ILE A 225 -13.57 4.97 -8.68
N SER A 226 -13.79 6.22 -9.06
CA SER A 226 -12.93 7.34 -8.66
C SER A 226 -13.41 7.97 -7.35
N ALA A 227 -14.63 7.73 -6.90
CA ALA A 227 -15.16 8.32 -5.67
C ALA A 227 -14.29 7.98 -4.44
N SER A 228 -14.23 8.93 -3.51
CA SER A 228 -13.43 8.84 -2.29
C SER A 228 -14.19 8.06 -1.23
N TYR A 229 -13.55 7.05 -0.64
CA TYR A 229 -14.13 6.23 0.42
C TYR A 229 -13.12 5.94 1.52
N LEU A 230 -13.65 5.64 2.71
CA LEU A 230 -12.86 5.10 3.80
C LEU A 230 -12.51 3.64 3.52
N TRP A 231 -11.27 3.25 3.82
CA TRP A 231 -10.82 1.87 3.67
C TRP A 231 -9.76 1.48 4.69
N HIS A 232 -9.85 0.27 5.24
CA HIS A 232 -8.80 -0.27 6.09
C HIS A 232 -7.72 -0.96 5.25
N GLY A 233 -6.57 -0.31 5.11
CA GLY A 233 -5.48 -0.79 4.25
C GLY A 233 -4.72 -2.01 4.78
N ASP A 234 -4.76 -2.27 6.10
CA ASP A 234 -3.92 -3.30 6.75
C ASP A 234 -4.73 -4.40 7.47
N LEU A 235 -5.70 -4.98 6.77
CA LEU A 235 -6.62 -5.95 7.36
C LEU A 235 -6.05 -7.37 7.34
N HIS A 236 -5.11 -7.66 8.25
CA HIS A 236 -4.57 -9.00 8.52
C HIS A 236 -5.08 -9.58 9.85
N THR A 237 -4.81 -10.86 10.10
CA THR A 237 -5.38 -11.61 11.24
C THR A 237 -4.92 -11.13 12.62
N GLU A 238 -3.88 -10.30 12.72
CA GLU A 238 -3.42 -9.74 14.00
C GLU A 238 -4.11 -8.41 14.36
N ASN A 239 -4.72 -7.75 13.36
CA ASN A 239 -5.50 -6.51 13.53
C ASN A 239 -7.00 -6.78 13.75
N ILE A 240 -7.43 -8.04 13.67
CA ILE A 240 -8.83 -8.46 13.91
C ILE A 240 -8.90 -9.20 15.23
N PHE A 241 -9.82 -8.79 16.11
CA PHE A 241 -10.05 -9.43 17.40
C PHE A 241 -11.42 -10.10 17.42
N VAL A 242 -11.47 -11.33 17.94
CA VAL A 242 -12.66 -12.18 17.97
C VAL A 242 -12.98 -12.69 19.37
N ASP A 243 -14.21 -13.12 19.57
CA ASP A 243 -14.63 -13.80 20.80
C ASP A 243 -13.90 -15.14 20.94
N PRO A 244 -13.15 -15.40 22.04
CA PRO A 244 -12.49 -16.69 22.23
C PRO A 244 -13.45 -17.88 22.38
N GLN A 245 -14.73 -17.65 22.70
CA GLN A 245 -15.76 -18.69 22.78
C GLN A 245 -16.47 -18.90 21.43
N GLU A 246 -16.51 -17.87 20.59
CA GLU A 246 -17.11 -17.91 19.25
C GLU A 246 -16.20 -17.16 18.25
N PRO A 247 -15.13 -17.80 17.72
CA PRO A 247 -14.11 -17.12 16.91
C PRO A 247 -14.59 -16.56 15.55
N THR A 248 -15.87 -16.76 15.20
CA THR A 248 -16.53 -16.12 14.06
C THR A 248 -17.06 -14.72 14.38
N ASN A 249 -17.24 -14.40 15.67
CA ASN A 249 -17.75 -13.12 16.14
C ASN A 249 -16.61 -12.10 16.30
N ILE A 250 -16.55 -11.10 15.41
CA ILE A 250 -15.55 -10.03 15.46
C ILE A 250 -15.96 -8.98 16.50
N LEU A 251 -15.08 -8.73 17.46
CA LEU A 251 -15.30 -7.82 18.58
C LEU A 251 -14.54 -6.49 18.47
N ASP A 252 -13.46 -6.46 17.69
CA ASP A 252 -12.64 -5.26 17.49
C ASP A 252 -11.84 -5.34 16.19
N ILE A 253 -11.57 -4.20 15.56
CA ILE A 253 -10.62 -4.03 14.45
C ILE A 253 -9.73 -2.84 14.81
N ILE A 254 -8.43 -3.08 14.91
CA ILE A 254 -7.45 -2.07 15.32
C ILE A 254 -6.60 -1.60 14.14
N ASP A 255 -5.72 -0.64 14.41
CA ASP A 255 -4.74 -0.07 13.48
C ASP A 255 -5.33 0.80 12.36
N TRP A 256 -6.16 1.77 12.76
CA TRP A 256 -6.72 2.80 11.89
C TRP A 256 -5.76 3.98 11.65
N GLN A 257 -4.52 3.91 12.13
CA GLN A 257 -3.52 4.95 11.91
C GLN A 257 -3.18 5.06 10.41
N SER A 258 -2.90 6.27 9.93
CA SER A 258 -2.55 6.50 8.52
C SER A 258 -3.63 6.06 7.51
N THR A 259 -4.89 5.98 7.95
CA THR A 259 -6.02 5.74 7.06
C THR A 259 -6.26 6.94 6.16
N GLU A 260 -6.43 6.68 4.87
CA GLU A 260 -6.67 7.71 3.85
C GLU A 260 -8.03 7.53 3.17
N LEU A 261 -8.55 8.65 2.69
CA LEU A 261 -9.67 8.76 1.78
C LEU A 261 -9.08 8.92 0.37
N LEU A 262 -9.07 7.85 -0.43
CA LEU A 262 -8.46 7.80 -1.77
C LEU A 262 -9.49 7.37 -2.81
N PRO A 263 -9.21 7.51 -4.12
CA PRO A 263 -10.04 6.89 -5.15
C PRO A 263 -10.28 5.41 -4.85
N LEU A 264 -11.51 4.94 -5.01
CA LEU A 264 -11.87 3.55 -4.68
C LEU A 264 -10.94 2.53 -5.33
N PHE A 265 -10.48 2.77 -6.57
CA PHE A 265 -9.55 1.86 -7.23
C PHE A 265 -8.18 1.73 -6.56
N ASP A 266 -7.69 2.75 -5.85
CA ASP A 266 -6.44 2.68 -5.07
C ASP A 266 -6.60 1.83 -3.80
N HIS A 267 -7.82 1.81 -3.25
CA HIS A 267 -8.18 1.06 -2.05
C HIS A 267 -8.65 -0.37 -2.31
N ALA A 268 -9.19 -0.67 -3.49
CA ALA A 268 -9.87 -1.92 -3.84
C ALA A 268 -8.96 -3.18 -3.89
N ARG A 269 -8.34 -3.53 -2.77
CA ARG A 269 -7.47 -4.70 -2.58
C ARG A 269 -8.22 -5.84 -1.92
N ASP A 270 -7.78 -7.05 -2.23
CA ASP A 270 -8.11 -8.22 -1.40
C ASP A 270 -7.52 -7.99 0.01
N PRO A 271 -8.27 -8.27 1.09
CA PRO A 271 -7.75 -8.16 2.45
C PRO A 271 -6.51 -9.04 2.68
N TYR A 272 -5.51 -8.55 3.43
CA TYR A 272 -4.26 -9.29 3.67
C TYR A 272 -4.44 -10.64 4.36
N LEU A 273 -5.53 -10.86 5.13
CA LEU A 273 -5.85 -12.20 5.64
C LEU A 273 -6.14 -13.25 4.54
N LEU A 274 -6.31 -12.80 3.29
CA LEU A 274 -6.51 -13.63 2.09
C LEU A 274 -5.25 -13.69 1.21
N ASP A 275 -4.11 -13.16 1.64
CA ASP A 275 -2.87 -13.27 0.87
C ASP A 275 -2.36 -14.71 0.83
N TYR A 276 -1.81 -15.10 -0.32
CA TYR A 276 -1.24 -16.42 -0.53
C TYR A 276 -0.20 -16.43 -1.67
N ASP A 277 0.77 -17.34 -1.55
CA ASP A 277 1.71 -17.65 -2.62
C ASP A 277 1.10 -18.68 -3.57
N GLY A 278 0.69 -18.24 -4.76
CA GLY A 278 0.10 -19.12 -5.76
C GLY A 278 -0.60 -18.40 -6.91
N PRO A 279 -1.29 -19.15 -7.79
CA PRO A 279 -2.01 -18.57 -8.91
C PRO A 279 -3.15 -17.68 -8.43
N ARG A 280 -3.19 -16.44 -8.93
CA ARG A 280 -4.26 -15.47 -8.60
C ARG A 280 -5.62 -15.96 -9.10
N VAL A 281 -6.64 -15.89 -8.23
CA VAL A 281 -8.04 -16.08 -8.62
C VAL A 281 -8.48 -14.87 -9.45
N LYS A 282 -8.70 -15.07 -10.76
CA LYS A 282 -8.99 -13.97 -11.71
C LYS A 282 -10.47 -13.61 -11.85
N GLY A 283 -11.38 -14.47 -11.43
CA GLY A 283 -12.82 -14.28 -11.63
C GLY A 283 -13.64 -14.70 -10.42
N LEU A 284 -14.92 -14.95 -10.65
CA LEU A 284 -15.88 -15.41 -9.65
C LEU A 284 -15.93 -16.94 -9.54
N GLU A 285 -15.30 -17.64 -10.49
CA GLU A 285 -15.29 -19.09 -10.51
C GLU A 285 -14.51 -19.66 -9.33
N PRO A 286 -15.03 -20.72 -8.67
CA PRO A 286 -14.31 -21.39 -7.60
C PRO A 286 -13.01 -22.02 -8.15
N PRO A 287 -11.94 -22.07 -7.35
CA PRO A 287 -10.72 -22.75 -7.76
C PRO A 287 -10.97 -24.25 -7.94
N VAL A 288 -10.15 -24.91 -8.77
CA VAL A 288 -10.24 -26.36 -8.99
C VAL A 288 -9.53 -27.09 -7.86
N PHE A 289 -10.18 -28.10 -7.29
CA PHE A 289 -9.58 -28.91 -6.23
C PHE A 289 -8.35 -29.67 -6.76
N PRO A 290 -7.19 -29.61 -6.09
CA PRO A 290 -5.97 -30.25 -6.57
C PRO A 290 -6.08 -31.77 -6.53
N ASN A 291 -5.47 -32.45 -7.49
CA ASN A 291 -5.35 -33.91 -7.45
C ASN A 291 -4.31 -34.33 -6.41
N LEU A 292 -4.76 -34.88 -5.29
CA LEU A 292 -3.91 -35.24 -4.15
C LEU A 292 -3.24 -36.62 -4.29
N SER A 293 -3.72 -37.46 -5.21
CA SER A 293 -3.32 -38.88 -5.28
C SER A 293 -1.84 -39.09 -5.64
N GLN A 294 -1.18 -38.09 -6.23
CA GLN A 294 0.21 -38.15 -6.69
C GLN A 294 1.18 -37.38 -5.78
N LEU A 295 0.69 -36.80 -4.69
CA LEU A 295 1.44 -35.88 -3.84
C LEU A 295 1.92 -36.55 -2.55
N SER A 296 3.08 -36.13 -2.04
CA SER A 296 3.53 -36.52 -0.70
C SER A 296 2.54 -36.01 0.37
N LEU A 297 2.59 -36.55 1.58
CA LEU A 297 1.69 -36.08 2.65
C LEU A 297 1.85 -34.60 2.96
N GLU A 298 3.06 -34.06 2.80
CA GLU A 298 3.34 -32.64 3.04
C GLU A 298 2.81 -31.77 1.89
N ASP A 299 3.08 -32.17 0.65
CA ASP A 299 2.53 -31.49 -0.54
C ASP A 299 1.00 -31.54 -0.56
N GLN A 300 0.39 -32.62 -0.08
CA GLN A 300 -1.06 -32.71 0.07
C GLN A 300 -1.60 -31.67 1.07
N LYS A 301 -0.91 -31.43 2.19
CA LYS A 301 -1.31 -30.40 3.15
C LYS A 301 -1.16 -29.01 2.53
N GLN A 302 -0.04 -28.74 1.87
CA GLN A 302 0.21 -27.45 1.22
C GLN A 302 -0.83 -27.17 0.12
N ALA A 303 -1.12 -28.16 -0.73
CA ALA A 303 -2.12 -28.06 -1.78
C ALA A 303 -3.53 -27.80 -1.22
N ARG A 304 -3.91 -28.46 -0.11
CA ARG A 304 -5.18 -28.19 0.57
C ARG A 304 -5.24 -26.79 1.18
N SER A 305 -4.15 -26.34 1.81
CA SER A 305 -4.05 -25.00 2.39
C SER A 305 -4.19 -23.92 1.31
N LEU A 306 -3.46 -24.06 0.20
CA LEU A 306 -3.54 -23.15 -0.94
C LEU A 306 -4.95 -23.13 -1.55
N TYR A 307 -5.55 -24.31 -1.79
CA TYR A 307 -6.92 -24.41 -2.28
C TYR A 307 -7.93 -23.71 -1.36
N LEU A 308 -7.75 -23.83 -0.04
CA LEU A 308 -8.62 -23.19 0.93
C LEU A 308 -8.53 -21.65 0.83
N VAL A 309 -7.33 -21.07 0.83
CA VAL A 309 -7.17 -19.61 0.74
C VAL A 309 -7.66 -19.09 -0.61
N MET A 310 -7.39 -19.79 -1.71
CA MET A 310 -7.96 -19.47 -3.02
C MET A 310 -9.50 -19.51 -3.00
N SER A 311 -10.09 -20.47 -2.30
CA SER A 311 -11.57 -20.57 -2.18
C SER A 311 -12.15 -19.42 -1.37
N LEU A 312 -11.46 -18.97 -0.31
CA LEU A 312 -11.85 -17.79 0.47
C LEU A 312 -11.73 -16.50 -0.34
N SER A 313 -10.67 -16.36 -1.14
CA SER A 313 -10.51 -15.25 -2.09
C SER A 313 -11.64 -15.25 -3.14
N ALA A 314 -11.97 -16.39 -3.73
CA ALA A 314 -13.10 -16.51 -4.67
C ALA A 314 -14.45 -16.16 -4.03
N LEU A 315 -14.68 -16.59 -2.76
CA LEU A 315 -15.87 -16.20 -2.02
C LEU A 315 -15.93 -14.67 -1.83
N HIS A 316 -14.84 -14.06 -1.36
CA HIS A 316 -14.77 -12.62 -1.12
C HIS A 316 -15.09 -11.82 -2.40
N LYS A 317 -14.55 -12.24 -3.55
CA LYS A 317 -14.87 -11.65 -4.86
C LYS A 317 -16.34 -11.83 -5.24
N THR A 318 -16.91 -13.00 -4.97
CA THR A 318 -18.33 -13.28 -5.21
C THR A 318 -19.25 -12.42 -4.36
N LEU A 319 -18.94 -12.28 -3.06
CA LEU A 319 -19.67 -11.40 -2.15
C LEU A 319 -19.55 -9.94 -2.59
N THR A 320 -18.34 -9.52 -2.95
CA THR A 320 -18.07 -8.16 -3.45
C THR A 320 -18.86 -7.88 -4.72
N TYR A 321 -18.82 -8.77 -5.72
CA TYR A 321 -19.61 -8.65 -6.95
C TYR A 321 -21.12 -8.54 -6.68
N ARG A 322 -21.65 -9.35 -5.76
CA ARG A 322 -23.08 -9.38 -5.44
C ARG A 322 -23.53 -8.17 -4.63
N ASP A 323 -22.78 -7.80 -3.61
CA ASP A 323 -23.23 -6.89 -2.55
C ASP A 323 -22.62 -5.48 -2.66
N ASN A 324 -21.53 -5.32 -3.43
CA ASN A 324 -20.77 -4.08 -3.61
C ASN A 324 -20.16 -3.99 -5.03
N PRO A 325 -20.99 -3.82 -6.07
CA PRO A 325 -20.56 -3.88 -7.46
C PRO A 325 -19.57 -2.77 -7.85
N GLU A 326 -19.62 -1.60 -7.20
CA GLU A 326 -18.65 -0.51 -7.37
C GLU A 326 -17.24 -0.93 -6.94
N LEU A 327 -17.12 -1.59 -5.78
CA LEU A 327 -15.86 -2.16 -5.32
C LEU A 327 -15.35 -3.23 -6.29
N TYR A 328 -16.25 -4.08 -6.82
CA TYR A 328 -15.86 -5.09 -7.79
C TYR A 328 -15.32 -4.47 -9.09
N LYS A 329 -15.97 -3.44 -9.63
CA LYS A 329 -15.46 -2.69 -10.79
C LYS A 329 -14.09 -2.07 -10.51
N ALA A 330 -13.89 -1.52 -9.32
CA ALA A 330 -12.62 -0.95 -8.91
C ALA A 330 -11.53 -2.03 -8.85
N MET A 331 -11.82 -3.22 -8.31
CA MET A 331 -10.91 -4.38 -8.36
C MET A 331 -10.58 -4.80 -9.79
N GLN A 332 -11.56 -4.79 -10.71
CA GLN A 332 -11.32 -5.10 -12.13
C GLN A 332 -10.41 -4.06 -12.78
N PHE A 333 -10.60 -2.78 -12.50
CA PHE A 333 -9.73 -1.72 -13.01
C PHE A 333 -8.27 -1.91 -12.57
N ARG A 334 -8.03 -2.44 -11.37
CA ARG A 334 -6.68 -2.76 -10.89
C ARG A 334 -5.95 -3.84 -11.68
N HIS A 335 -6.66 -4.60 -12.52
CA HIS A 335 -6.07 -5.59 -13.42
C HIS A 335 -5.75 -5.02 -14.81
N THR A 336 -5.98 -3.73 -15.03
CA THR A 336 -5.65 -3.05 -16.29
C THR A 336 -4.23 -2.51 -16.30
N ARG A 337 -3.64 -2.40 -17.49
CA ARG A 337 -2.33 -1.75 -17.70
C ARG A 337 -2.34 -0.28 -17.26
N CYS A 338 -3.48 0.41 -17.40
CA CYS A 338 -3.63 1.79 -16.90
C CYS A 338 -3.38 1.89 -15.39
N PHE A 339 -4.00 1.02 -14.59
CA PHE A 339 -3.78 1.01 -13.14
C PHE A 339 -2.34 0.60 -12.80
N GLU A 340 -1.76 -0.36 -13.52
CA GLU A 340 -0.35 -0.73 -13.33
C GLU A 340 0.58 0.48 -13.54
N MET A 341 0.35 1.29 -14.58
CA MET A 341 1.09 2.52 -14.82
C MET A 341 0.89 3.57 -13.72
N LEU A 342 -0.32 3.69 -13.15
CA LEU A 342 -0.58 4.54 -11.99
C LEU A 342 0.20 4.05 -10.76
N LEU A 343 0.18 2.74 -10.49
CA LEU A 343 0.82 2.12 -9.33
C LEU A 343 2.35 2.22 -9.37
N LEU A 344 2.95 1.93 -10.53
CA LEU A 344 4.40 2.01 -10.70
C LEU A 344 4.92 3.45 -10.52
N ALA A 345 4.16 4.45 -10.98
CA ALA A 345 4.54 5.85 -10.87
C ALA A 345 4.72 6.32 -9.41
N GLN A 346 3.96 5.74 -8.47
CA GLN A 346 4.03 6.07 -7.03
C GLN A 346 5.40 5.72 -6.41
N ASN A 347 6.16 4.81 -7.04
CA ASN A 347 7.41 4.28 -6.50
C ASN A 347 8.67 4.90 -7.15
N LEU A 348 8.53 5.83 -8.10
CA LEU A 348 9.65 6.31 -8.93
C LEU A 348 10.76 7.06 -8.18
N LEU A 349 10.49 7.62 -7.00
CA LEU A 349 11.57 8.10 -6.12
C LEU A 349 12.49 6.97 -5.69
N VAL A 350 11.92 5.81 -5.33
CA VAL A 350 12.64 4.65 -4.82
C VAL A 350 13.26 3.87 -5.96
N ASP A 351 12.48 3.45 -6.94
CA ASP A 351 12.97 2.54 -7.99
C ASP A 351 12.13 2.55 -9.28
N GLY A 352 12.64 1.88 -10.30
CA GLY A 352 11.86 1.42 -11.44
C GLY A 352 11.79 2.38 -12.62
N GLU A 353 12.55 3.49 -12.63
CA GLU A 353 12.44 4.49 -13.69
C GLU A 353 12.75 3.96 -15.09
N ALA A 354 13.70 3.02 -15.21
CA ALA A 354 14.04 2.38 -16.50
C ALA A 354 12.88 1.49 -16.98
N LEU A 355 12.38 0.61 -16.11
CA LEU A 355 11.25 -0.27 -16.45
C LEU A 355 9.97 0.53 -16.72
N TYR A 356 9.75 1.62 -15.99
CA TYR A 356 8.62 2.53 -16.23
C TYR A 356 8.73 3.20 -17.60
N GLN A 357 9.92 3.68 -17.99
CA GLN A 357 10.12 4.24 -19.33
C GLN A 357 9.95 3.20 -20.45
N ALA A 358 10.38 1.96 -20.22
CA ALA A 358 10.12 0.88 -21.17
C ALA A 358 8.62 0.61 -21.31
N ALA A 359 7.90 0.55 -20.18
CA ALA A 359 6.44 0.42 -20.18
C ALA A 359 5.77 1.60 -20.90
N VAL A 360 6.25 2.84 -20.72
CA VAL A 360 5.79 4.02 -21.48
C VAL A 360 5.98 3.82 -22.99
N LEU A 361 7.10 3.26 -23.44
CA LEU A 361 7.32 3.01 -24.87
C LEU A 361 6.33 1.97 -25.41
N GLU A 362 6.18 0.84 -24.71
CA GLU A 362 5.24 -0.23 -25.08
C GLU A 362 3.77 0.24 -25.08
N PHE A 363 3.44 1.18 -24.21
CA PHE A 363 2.08 1.70 -24.06
C PHE A 363 1.57 2.47 -25.29
N GLU A 364 2.46 2.89 -26.20
CA GLU A 364 2.08 3.55 -27.45
C GLU A 364 1.17 2.66 -28.32
N ASP A 365 1.40 1.35 -28.33
CA ASP A 365 0.61 0.39 -29.12
C ASP A 365 -0.83 0.25 -28.60
N GLU A 366 -1.03 0.41 -27.29
CA GLU A 366 -2.35 0.34 -26.64
C GLU A 366 -3.11 1.67 -26.69
N TRP A 367 -2.40 2.79 -26.89
CA TRP A 367 -2.92 4.15 -26.77
C TRP A 367 -4.24 4.41 -27.53
N PRO A 368 -4.39 4.03 -28.82
CA PRO A 368 -5.62 4.31 -29.57
C PRO A 368 -6.86 3.56 -29.04
N ASN A 369 -6.65 2.49 -28.27
CA ASN A 369 -7.70 1.62 -27.75
C ASN A 369 -8.16 2.01 -26.34
N LEU A 370 -7.47 2.95 -25.68
CA LEU A 370 -7.85 3.39 -24.34
C LEU A 370 -9.16 4.17 -24.38
N SER A 371 -10.10 3.79 -23.52
CA SER A 371 -11.41 4.43 -23.48
C SER A 371 -11.31 5.93 -23.19
N SER A 372 -10.39 6.34 -22.30
CA SER A 372 -10.11 7.75 -21.96
C SER A 372 -9.58 8.55 -23.15
N VAL A 373 -8.72 7.96 -23.98
CA VAL A 373 -8.18 8.57 -25.20
C VAL A 373 -9.29 8.75 -26.23
N GLN A 374 -10.10 7.72 -26.44
CA GLN A 374 -11.26 7.79 -27.35
C GLN A 374 -12.28 8.84 -26.89
N ALA A 375 -12.57 8.90 -25.59
CA ALA A 375 -13.45 9.92 -25.00
C ALA A 375 -12.90 11.35 -25.15
N SER A 376 -11.58 11.51 -25.22
CA SER A 376 -10.90 12.80 -25.40
C SER A 376 -10.69 13.20 -26.87
N GLY A 377 -11.35 12.51 -27.81
CA GLY A 377 -11.26 12.81 -29.24
C GLY A 377 -10.06 12.18 -29.95
N GLY A 378 -9.40 11.20 -29.34
CA GLY A 378 -8.31 10.44 -29.95
C GLY A 378 -7.03 11.25 -30.19
N PRO A 379 -6.47 11.95 -29.19
CA PRO A 379 -5.19 12.64 -29.35
C PRO A 379 -4.07 11.67 -29.72
N GLY A 380 -3.06 12.16 -30.44
CA GLY A 380 -1.84 11.38 -30.70
C GLY A 380 -1.06 11.08 -29.41
N TYR A 381 -0.21 10.05 -29.45
CA TYR A 381 0.60 9.67 -28.30
C TYR A 381 1.55 10.82 -27.87
N PRO A 382 1.56 11.24 -26.59
CA PRO A 382 2.24 12.47 -26.17
C PRO A 382 3.74 12.31 -25.90
N ILE A 383 4.25 11.08 -25.98
CA ILE A 383 5.67 10.75 -25.74
C ILE A 383 6.32 10.38 -27.07
N GLN A 384 7.49 10.95 -27.32
CA GLN A 384 8.33 10.60 -28.46
C GLN A 384 9.76 10.47 -27.94
N LEU A 385 10.36 9.31 -28.19
CA LEU A 385 11.77 9.04 -27.88
C LEU A 385 12.54 8.92 -29.18
N SER A 386 13.74 9.49 -29.22
CA SER A 386 14.67 9.32 -30.32
C SER A 386 15.24 7.89 -30.33
N PRO A 387 15.73 7.39 -31.49
CA PRO A 387 16.36 6.07 -31.56
C PRO A 387 17.52 5.88 -30.57
N ASN A 388 18.26 6.94 -30.27
CA ASN A 388 19.35 6.90 -29.30
C ASN A 388 18.83 6.79 -27.86
N GLU A 389 17.71 7.45 -27.54
CA GLU A 389 17.06 7.31 -26.22
C GLU A 389 16.50 5.91 -26.03
N ILE A 390 15.90 5.33 -27.08
CA ILE A 390 15.40 3.94 -27.05
C ILE A 390 16.56 2.97 -26.82
N GLN A 391 17.65 3.09 -27.57
CA GLN A 391 18.83 2.22 -27.39
C GLN A 391 19.44 2.36 -25.99
N SER A 392 19.52 3.59 -25.46
CA SER A 392 20.00 3.82 -24.09
C SER A 392 19.05 3.19 -23.05
N LEU A 393 17.74 3.27 -23.28
CA LEU A 393 16.74 2.69 -22.41
C LEU A 393 16.81 1.15 -22.41
N GLU A 394 16.99 0.52 -23.56
CA GLU A 394 17.18 -0.94 -23.67
C GLU A 394 18.38 -1.41 -22.84
N TYR A 395 19.49 -0.67 -22.89
CA TYR A 395 20.67 -0.96 -22.07
C TYR A 395 20.37 -0.80 -20.57
N ASP A 396 19.68 0.27 -20.19
CA ASP A 396 19.28 0.53 -18.80
C ASP A 396 18.35 -0.56 -18.24
N VAL A 397 17.38 -1.01 -19.05
CA VAL A 397 16.45 -2.10 -18.71
C VAL A 397 17.21 -3.41 -18.53
N ALA A 398 18.12 -3.75 -19.45
CA ALA A 398 18.94 -4.96 -19.34
C ALA A 398 19.77 -4.97 -18.06
N GLY A 399 20.43 -3.85 -17.74
CA GLY A 399 21.19 -3.69 -16.49
C GLY A 399 20.31 -3.76 -15.24
N THR A 400 19.06 -3.30 -15.31
CA THR A 400 18.10 -3.37 -14.20
C THR A 400 17.66 -4.81 -13.96
N ILE A 401 17.29 -5.53 -15.02
CA ILE A 401 16.89 -6.95 -14.97
C ILE A 401 18.03 -7.79 -14.39
N GLN A 402 19.26 -7.59 -14.86
CA GLN A 402 20.41 -8.29 -14.32
C GLN A 402 20.61 -8.00 -12.83
N GLY A 403 20.44 -6.74 -12.39
CA GLY A 403 20.51 -6.39 -10.96
C GLY A 403 19.42 -7.04 -10.10
N MET A 404 18.21 -7.23 -10.64
CA MET A 404 17.11 -7.93 -10.00
C MET A 404 17.39 -9.44 -9.88
N GLU A 405 17.89 -10.07 -10.95
CA GLU A 405 18.28 -11.47 -10.95
C GLU A 405 19.37 -11.76 -9.91
N LEU A 406 20.38 -10.90 -9.83
CA LEU A 406 21.43 -11.01 -8.83
C LEU A 406 20.90 -10.85 -7.40
N LEU A 407 19.95 -9.93 -7.16
CA LEU A 407 19.31 -9.80 -5.85
C LEU A 407 18.53 -11.06 -5.47
N ASN A 408 17.76 -11.60 -6.42
CA ASN A 408 17.02 -12.85 -6.21
C ASN A 408 17.97 -14.02 -5.88
N GLU A 409 19.13 -14.11 -6.53
CA GLU A 409 20.17 -15.09 -6.14
C GLU A 409 20.69 -14.90 -4.72
N VAL A 410 20.78 -13.64 -4.23
CA VAL A 410 21.13 -13.39 -2.82
C VAL A 410 20.02 -13.91 -1.92
N GLN A 411 18.78 -13.53 -2.20
CA GLN A 411 17.60 -13.94 -1.43
C GLN A 411 17.49 -15.46 -1.33
N GLU A 412 17.57 -16.17 -2.46
CA GLU A 412 17.57 -17.64 -2.51
C GLU A 412 18.73 -18.26 -1.72
N SER A 413 19.93 -17.67 -1.80
CA SER A 413 21.10 -18.18 -1.07
C SER A 413 21.01 -18.01 0.44
N LEU A 414 20.22 -17.04 0.92
CA LEU A 414 20.00 -16.79 2.33
C LEU A 414 18.83 -17.59 2.90
N GLY A 415 17.82 -17.91 2.09
CA GLY A 415 16.63 -18.65 2.54
C GLY A 415 15.96 -17.98 3.74
N GLU A 416 15.80 -18.71 4.84
CA GLU A 416 15.19 -18.19 6.07
C GLU A 416 15.96 -17.04 6.75
N PHE A 417 17.22 -16.82 6.37
CA PHE A 417 18.05 -15.74 6.90
C PHE A 417 17.92 -14.44 6.10
N TRP A 418 17.12 -14.43 5.03
CA TRP A 418 16.88 -13.24 4.21
C TRP A 418 16.27 -12.13 5.07
N PRO A 419 16.89 -10.93 5.12
CA PRO A 419 16.39 -9.80 5.87
C PRO A 419 15.21 -9.14 5.14
N GLU A 420 14.05 -9.80 5.14
CA GLU A 420 12.82 -9.27 4.55
C GLU A 420 12.54 -7.87 5.14
N LYS A 421 12.43 -6.85 4.27
CA LYS A 421 12.29 -5.43 4.66
C LYS A 421 13.41 -4.90 5.58
N GLY A 422 14.59 -5.52 5.55
CA GLY A 422 15.73 -5.14 6.40
C GLY A 422 15.62 -5.60 7.86
N VAL A 423 14.67 -6.46 8.19
CA VAL A 423 14.43 -6.94 9.57
C VAL A 423 15.07 -8.31 9.78
N VAL A 424 15.81 -8.46 10.88
CA VAL A 424 16.44 -9.73 11.27
C VAL A 424 16.22 -9.96 12.76
N LYS A 425 15.94 -11.21 13.16
CA LYS A 425 15.87 -11.56 14.57
C LYS A 425 17.24 -11.37 15.25
N HIS A 426 17.24 -10.94 16.49
CA HIS A 426 18.46 -10.59 17.22
C HIS A 426 19.49 -11.74 17.25
N ASP A 427 19.01 -12.97 17.46
CA ASP A 427 19.81 -14.20 17.48
C ASP A 427 20.32 -14.64 16.09
N GLN A 428 19.66 -14.21 15.01
CA GLN A 428 20.04 -14.50 13.63
C GLN A 428 20.96 -13.43 13.02
N TYR A 429 21.05 -12.24 13.62
CA TYR A 429 21.76 -11.08 13.05
C TYR A 429 23.20 -11.39 12.62
N GLY A 430 23.98 -12.06 13.48
CA GLY A 430 25.37 -12.41 13.18
C GLY A 430 25.49 -13.34 11.97
N THR A 431 24.64 -14.37 11.90
CA THR A 431 24.62 -15.34 10.81
C THR A 431 24.19 -14.68 9.50
N THR A 432 23.10 -13.91 9.51
CA THR A 432 22.62 -13.17 8.34
C THR A 432 23.71 -12.24 7.79
N LYS A 433 24.40 -11.49 8.66
CA LYS A 433 25.51 -10.61 8.24
C LYS A 433 26.66 -11.37 7.59
N LEU A 434 27.01 -12.56 8.09
CA LEU A 434 28.05 -13.41 7.48
C LEU A 434 27.61 -13.93 6.10
N LEU A 435 26.36 -14.40 5.98
CA LEU A 435 25.81 -14.90 4.71
C LEU A 435 25.73 -13.79 3.64
N LEU A 436 25.31 -12.58 4.01
CA LEU A 436 25.29 -11.42 3.11
C LEU A 436 26.70 -11.08 2.62
N ASN A 437 27.71 -11.13 3.49
CA ASN A 437 29.09 -10.91 3.11
C ASN A 437 29.64 -12.01 2.18
N HIS A 438 29.25 -13.27 2.39
CA HIS A 438 29.59 -14.35 1.48
C HIS A 438 28.91 -14.18 0.11
N ALA A 439 27.63 -13.81 0.09
CA ALA A 439 26.90 -13.52 -1.14
C ALA A 439 27.56 -12.37 -1.90
N LYS A 440 27.93 -11.27 -1.22
CA LYS A 440 28.66 -10.12 -1.79
C LYS A 440 29.93 -10.55 -2.53
N LYS A 441 30.78 -11.35 -1.87
CA LYS A 441 32.04 -11.85 -2.44
C LYS A 441 31.80 -12.81 -3.61
N ARG A 442 30.89 -13.78 -3.44
CA ARG A 442 30.52 -14.74 -4.48
C ARG A 442 30.05 -14.04 -5.75
N LEU A 443 29.17 -13.04 -5.62
CA LEU A 443 28.66 -12.29 -6.77
C LEU A 443 29.76 -11.45 -7.42
N SER A 444 30.59 -10.78 -6.62
CA SER A 444 31.73 -10.03 -7.16
C SER A 444 32.70 -10.91 -7.97
N ASP A 445 32.99 -12.12 -7.50
CA ASP A 445 33.85 -13.06 -8.20
C ASP A 445 33.17 -13.64 -9.45
N LYS A 446 31.86 -13.94 -9.37
CA LYS A 446 31.04 -14.39 -10.52
C LYS A 446 31.01 -13.34 -11.64
N MET A 447 30.94 -12.07 -11.28
CA MET A 447 30.92 -10.95 -12.24
C MET A 447 32.31 -10.65 -12.82
N GLY A 448 33.38 -11.26 -12.28
CA GLY A 448 34.74 -11.05 -12.78
C GLY A 448 35.28 -9.63 -12.54
N TYR A 449 34.79 -8.95 -11.49
CA TYR A 449 35.19 -7.57 -11.21
C TYR A 449 36.69 -7.43 -10.94
N SER A 450 37.30 -6.44 -11.58
CA SER A 450 38.65 -5.94 -11.28
C SER A 450 38.73 -5.34 -9.86
N GLU A 451 39.93 -5.13 -9.32
CA GLU A 451 40.09 -4.56 -7.97
C GLU A 451 39.36 -3.21 -7.78
N ASN A 452 39.36 -2.36 -8.80
CA ASN A 452 38.64 -1.08 -8.77
C ASN A 452 37.11 -1.28 -8.77
N GLU A 453 36.62 -2.24 -9.54
CA GLU A 453 35.19 -2.58 -9.59
C GLU A 453 34.73 -3.25 -8.29
N LYS A 454 35.58 -4.07 -7.67
CA LYS A 454 35.34 -4.66 -6.34
C LYS A 454 35.19 -3.57 -5.27
N ALA A 455 36.05 -2.55 -5.30
CA ALA A 455 35.94 -1.42 -4.38
C ALA A 455 34.63 -0.62 -4.56
N LEU A 456 34.17 -0.44 -5.81
CA LEU A 456 32.89 0.21 -6.08
C LEU A 456 31.70 -0.68 -5.67
N TRP A 457 31.77 -1.98 -5.93
CA TRP A 457 30.77 -2.97 -5.50
C TRP A 457 30.60 -2.99 -3.98
N ASP A 458 31.69 -3.01 -3.23
CA ASP A 458 31.65 -2.97 -1.76
C ASP A 458 30.98 -1.68 -1.25
N LYS A 459 31.25 -0.54 -1.89
CA LYS A 459 30.61 0.73 -1.53
C LYS A 459 29.10 0.75 -1.81
N LEU A 460 28.67 0.09 -2.89
CA LEU A 460 27.28 0.08 -3.35
C LEU A 460 26.45 -1.05 -2.73
N TRP A 461 27.07 -1.99 -2.02
CA TRP A 461 26.38 -3.10 -1.40
C TRP A 461 25.32 -2.60 -0.41
N PRO A 462 24.04 -3.01 -0.57
CA PRO A 462 22.94 -2.41 0.20
C PRO A 462 22.87 -2.90 1.65
N PHE A 463 23.60 -3.96 2.02
CA PHE A 463 23.45 -4.62 3.32
C PHE A 463 24.63 -4.46 4.29
N ASP A 464 25.57 -3.56 4.00
CA ASP A 464 26.72 -3.32 4.87
C ASP A 464 26.43 -2.38 6.05
N ASN A 465 25.34 -1.60 5.99
CA ASN A 465 24.94 -0.60 6.99
C ASN A 465 23.93 -1.12 8.01
#